data_AF-A0A0S8HP99-F1
#
_entry.id   AF-A0A0S8HP99-F1
#
_cell.length_a   1.000
_cell.length_b   1.000
_cell.length_c   1.000
_cell.angle_alpha   90.00
_cell.angle_beta   90.00
_cell.angle_gamma   90.00
#
_symmetry.space_group_name_H-M   'P 1'
#
loop_
_entity.id
_entity.type
_entity.pdbx_description
1 polymer ?
#
loop_
_entity_poly.entity_id
_entity_poly.type
_entity_poly.pdbx_seq_one_letter_code
_entity_poly.pdbx_strand_id
1 'polypeptide(L)' 'MRWMLGIKDIYVWLAYLLCILSSLLCVVYGLVTWNRGEEAIEPDDRRWAAEEKKVEEEL' A
#
# COMPACT_ATOMS: atom_id res chain seq x y z
N MET A 1 -8.17 24.17 -31.85
CA MET A 1 -7.89 23.25 -30.72
C MET A 1 -6.51 22.64 -30.95
N ARG A 2 -5.47 23.33 -30.47
CA ARG A 2 -4.06 22.97 -30.69
C ARG A 2 -3.74 21.77 -29.81
N TRP A 3 -3.33 20.69 -30.46
CA TRP A 3 -2.57 19.57 -29.94
C TRP A 3 -1.51 20.03 -28.93
N MET A 4 -1.88 20.16 -27.66
CA MET A 4 -0.97 19.98 -26.54
C MET A 4 -0.85 18.46 -26.44
N LEU A 5 0.03 17.76 -27.16
CA LEU A 5 1.49 17.87 -27.05
C LEU A 5 2.24 17.49 -28.35
N GLY A 6 1.64 17.57 -29.54
CA GLY A 6 2.36 17.28 -30.79
C GLY A 6 2.97 15.87 -30.92
N ILE A 7 2.51 14.89 -30.13
CA ILE A 7 3.10 13.55 -30.13
C ILE A 7 2.34 12.67 -31.13
N LYS A 8 3.00 12.39 -32.24
CA LYS A 8 2.60 11.39 -33.25
C LYS A 8 3.09 9.98 -32.90
N ASP A 9 3.73 9.85 -31.73
CA ASP A 9 4.57 8.72 -31.35
C ASP A 9 3.86 7.82 -30.33
N ILE A 10 3.58 6.59 -30.78
CA ILE A 10 2.92 5.55 -30.00
C ILE A 10 3.67 5.20 -28.71
N TYR A 11 5.00 5.39 -28.67
CA TYR A 11 5.82 5.07 -27.50
C TYR A 11 5.50 5.96 -26.30
N VAL A 12 5.18 7.25 -26.52
CA VAL A 12 4.86 8.16 -25.41
C VAL A 12 3.48 7.88 -24.85
N TRP A 13 2.50 7.58 -25.72
CA TRP A 13 1.17 7.15 -25.27
C TRP A 13 1.26 5.86 -24.44
N LEU A 14 2.07 4.91 -24.89
CA LEU A 14 2.35 3.67 -24.17
C LEU A 14 3.05 3.94 -22.83
N ALA A 15 4.01 4.86 -22.77
CA ALA A 15 4.68 5.25 -21.52
C ALA A 15 3.68 5.80 -20.48
N TYR A 16 2.77 6.69 -20.89
CA TYR A 16 1.71 7.18 -20.00
C TYR A 16 0.80 6.05 -19.51
N LEU A 17 0.39 5.16 -20.41
CA LEU A 17 -0.45 4.02 -20.06
C LEU A 17 0.26 3.07 -19.07
N LEU A 18 1.54 2.76 -19.30
CA LEU A 18 2.35 1.95 -18.39
C LEU A 18 2.54 2.62 -17.03
N CYS A 19 2.75 3.94 -16.97
CA CYS A 19 2.86 4.66 -15.70
C CYS A 19 1.57 4.55 -14.88
N ILE A 20 0.41 4.71 -15.52
CA ILE A 20 -0.89 4.57 -14.86
C ILE A 20 -1.11 3.12 -14.41
N LEU A 21 -0.79 2.14 -15.25
CA LEU A 21 -0.92 0.73 -14.87
C LEU A 21 0.02 0.37 -13.71
N SER A 22 1.26 0.87 -13.72
CA SER A 22 2.23 0.66 -12.65
C SER A 22 1.74 1.23 -11.32
N SER A 23 1.23 2.46 -11.32
CA SER A 23 0.69 3.06 -10.09
C SER A 23 -0.53 2.29 -9.57
N LEU A 24 -1.42 1.84 -10.45
CA LEU A 24 -2.55 0.99 -10.08
C LEU A 24 -2.10 -0.35 -9.48
N LEU A 25 -1.10 -1.01 -10.08
CA LEU A 25 -0.54 -2.26 -9.56
C LEU A 25 0.04 -2.05 -8.16
N CYS A 26 0.79 -0.97 -7.91
CA CYS A 26 1.32 -0.65 -6.59
C CYS A 26 0.21 -0.47 -5.54
N VAL A 27 -0.85 0.27 -5.89
CA VAL A 27 -1.99 0.48 -4.98
C VAL A 27 -2.73 -0.82 -4.69
N VAL A 28 -3.07 -1.60 -5.73
CA VAL A 28 -3.78 -2.88 -5.57
C VAL A 28 -2.94 -3.87 -4.77
N TYR A 29 -1.65 -3.99 -5.08
CA TYR A 29 -0.74 -4.85 -4.33
C TYR A 29 -0.66 -4.44 -2.86
N GLY A 30 -0.53 -3.13 -2.59
CA GLY A 30 -0.58 -2.57 -1.25
C GLY A 30 -1.87 -2.95 -0.53
N LEU A 31 -3.04 -2.72 -1.15
CA LEU A 31 -4.34 -3.06 -0.56
C LEU A 31 -4.51 -4.56 -0.27
N VAL A 32 -4.07 -5.44 -1.18
CA VAL A 32 -4.16 -6.89 -1.00
C VAL A 32 -3.19 -7.38 0.08
N THR A 33 -1.99 -6.82 0.13
CA THR A 33 -0.92 -7.26 1.03
C THR A 33 -1.03 -6.62 2.41
N TRP A 34 -1.69 -5.46 2.55
CA TRP A 34 -1.85 -4.72 3.80
C TRP A 34 -2.47 -5.58 4.91
N ASN A 35 -3.43 -6.44 4.57
CA ASN A 35 -4.11 -7.29 5.55
C ASN A 35 -3.47 -8.69 5.71
N ARG A 36 -2.33 -8.95 5.04
CA ARG A 36 -1.64 -10.24 5.13
C ARG A 36 -0.71 -10.38 6.33
N GLY A 37 -0.75 -9.44 7.28
CA GLY A 37 -0.06 -9.45 8.58
C GLY A 37 0.69 -10.75 8.90
N GLU A 38 1.90 -10.87 8.37
CA GLU A 38 2.72 -12.09 8.42
C GLU A 38 3.53 -12.21 9.71
N GLU A 39 3.26 -11.36 10.71
CA GLU A 39 3.78 -11.56 12.05
C GLU A 39 2.80 -12.39 12.86
N ALA A 40 3.11 -13.68 12.99
CA ALA A 40 2.54 -14.49 14.04
C ALA A 40 2.88 -13.80 15.38
N ILE A 41 1.90 -13.15 15.99
CA ILE A 41 2.10 -12.43 17.26
C ILE A 41 2.78 -13.37 18.24
N GLU A 42 4.02 -13.03 18.61
CA GLU A 42 4.83 -13.84 19.49
C GLU A 42 4.13 -13.89 20.86
N PRO A 43 4.15 -15.02 21.59
CA PRO A 43 3.48 -15.11 22.88
C PRO A 43 3.88 -14.00 23.88
N ASP A 44 5.09 -13.44 23.74
CA ASP A 44 5.54 -12.32 24.59
C ASP A 44 4.89 -10.98 24.22
N ASP A 45 4.60 -10.70 22.94
CA ASP A 45 3.83 -9.52 22.51
C ASP A 45 2.40 -9.57 23.07
N ARG A 46 1.81 -10.78 23.15
CA ARG A 46 0.48 -10.96 23.76
C ARG A 46 0.50 -10.71 25.26
N ARG A 47 1.57 -11.13 25.96
CA ARG A 47 1.74 -10.87 27.39
C ARG A 47 1.89 -9.39 27.66
N TRP A 48 2.78 -8.72 26.91
CA TRP A 48 2.98 -7.28 26.98
C TRP A 48 1.65 -6.52 26.82
N ALA A 49 0.88 -6.81 25.77
CA ALA A 49 -0.39 -6.14 25.49
C ALA A 49 -1.44 -6.38 26.59
N ALA A 50 -1.42 -7.55 27.23
CA ALA A 50 -2.30 -7.86 28.34
C ALA A 50 -1.90 -7.13 29.64
N GLU A 51 -0.60 -6.96 29.89
CA GLU A 51 -0.09 -6.25 31.05
C GLU A 51 -0.28 -4.72 30.93
N GLU A 52 -0.05 -4.13 29.75
CA GLU A 52 -0.33 -2.70 29.53
C GLU A 52 -1.79 -2.36 29.82
N LYS A 53 -2.71 -3.19 29.32
CA LYS A 53 -4.14 -2.98 29.52
C LYS A 53 -4.56 -3.03 30.98
N LYS A 54 -3.93 -3.89 31.78
CA LYS A 54 -4.16 -3.95 33.24
C LYS A 54 -3.68 -2.67 33.93
N VAL A 55 -2.51 -2.15 33.53
CA VAL A 55 -1.97 -0.91 34.10
C VAL A 55 -2.86 0.29 33.75
N GLU A 56 -3.41 0.37 32.55
CA GLU A 56 -4.38 1.41 32.16
C GLU A 56 -5.71 1.31 32.91
N GLU A 57 -6.23 0.10 33.13
CA GLU A 57 -7.49 -0.12 33.85
C GLU A 57 -7.36 0.12 35.37
N GLU A 58 -6.14 0.02 35.93
CA GLU A 58 -5.84 0.28 37.35
C GLU A 58 -5.48 1.75 37.66
N LEU A 59 -5.34 2.62 36.65
CA LEU A 59 -5.00 4.05 36.80
C LEU A 59 -6.25 4.95 36.88
#